data_AF-A0A9X3PC13-F1
#
_entry.id   AF-A0A9X3PC13-F1
#
_cell.length_a   1.000
_cell.length_b   1.000
_cell.length_c   1.000
_cell.angle_alpha   90.00
_cell.angle_beta   90.00
_cell.angle_gamma   90.00
#
_symmetry.space_group_name_H-M   'P 1'
#
loop_
_entity.id
_entity.type
_entity.pdbx_description
1 polymer ?
#
loop_
_entity_poly.entity_id
_entity_poly.type
_entity_poly.pdbx_seq_one_letter_code
_entity_poly.pdbx_strand_id
1 'polypeptide(L)'
;MPSIKSDTVRAAAVAGRFYPADPGQLRADIERLIDAAGPVSEPLAAAYIAPHAGYRYSGPVAAEVYARLAAHRGRVKRVVLVGPSHHYPLRGDAAAPYARWETPLGEVAVAATSVVGSSRLPHEAEHSLEVQLPFLQVALGPDIEITPVAFGMGQSPDGARLIAALREEAGEDSVVICSTDLSHFHDQATAERIDAATAEAIRSLRPREIAPQHACGVFALRATLAWADATGRRPRQLALATSADTVGRPDRVVGYPAFAIERPILAE
;
A
#
# COMPACT_ATOMS: atom_id res chain seq x y z
N MET A 1 3.38 26.84 3.07
CA MET A 1 4.12 27.29 1.88
C MET A 1 3.58 26.51 0.69
N PRO A 2 3.31 27.14 -0.45
CA PRO A 2 2.84 26.41 -1.64
C PRO A 2 3.92 25.40 -2.06
N SER A 3 3.51 24.16 -2.27
CA SER A 3 4.38 23.04 -2.66
C SER A 3 4.93 23.30 -4.07
N ILE A 4 6.21 23.64 -4.17
CA ILE A 4 6.90 23.81 -5.45
C ILE A 4 7.12 22.40 -6.02
N LYS A 5 6.55 22.10 -7.20
CA LYS A 5 6.90 20.90 -7.96
C LYS A 5 8.42 20.92 -8.20
N SER A 6 9.11 19.96 -7.61
CA SER A 6 10.55 19.78 -7.77
C SER A 6 10.79 18.89 -8.98
N ASP A 7 11.58 19.31 -9.97
CA ASP A 7 11.96 18.49 -11.13
C ASP A 7 12.82 17.25 -10.79
N THR A 8 13.11 17.04 -9.50
CA THR A 8 13.90 15.90 -9.02
C THR A 8 13.13 14.60 -9.16
N VAL A 9 13.80 13.60 -9.74
CA VAL A 9 13.37 12.19 -9.81
C VAL A 9 13.94 11.44 -8.61
N ARG A 10 13.11 10.62 -7.95
CA ARG A 10 13.57 9.68 -6.92
C ARG A 10 13.98 8.37 -7.59
N ALA A 11 15.26 8.02 -7.52
CA ALA A 11 15.76 6.73 -8.01
C ALA A 11 15.13 5.54 -7.26
N ALA A 12 15.09 4.37 -7.90
CA ALA A 12 14.68 3.12 -7.27
C ALA A 12 15.69 2.72 -6.17
N ALA A 13 15.24 2.66 -4.91
CA ALA A 13 16.11 2.35 -3.76
C ALA A 13 16.26 0.84 -3.53
N VAL A 14 15.33 0.02 -4.02
CA VAL A 14 15.27 -1.42 -3.70
C VAL A 14 15.17 -2.37 -4.89
N ALA A 15 15.34 -1.85 -6.12
CA ALA A 15 15.50 -2.69 -7.31
C ALA A 15 16.68 -3.67 -7.16
N GLY A 16 16.48 -4.92 -7.56
CA GLY A 16 17.42 -6.03 -7.38
C GLY A 16 17.42 -6.64 -5.97
N ARG A 17 16.68 -6.07 -5.02
CA ARG A 17 16.57 -6.58 -3.63
C ARG A 17 15.16 -7.03 -3.29
N PHE A 18 14.18 -6.15 -3.47
CA PHE A 18 12.77 -6.45 -3.16
C PHE A 18 12.03 -6.98 -4.39
N TYR A 19 12.47 -6.57 -5.58
CA TYR A 19 11.95 -7.02 -6.86
C TYR A 19 13.08 -7.03 -7.89
N PRO A 20 12.99 -7.80 -9.00
CA PRO A 20 14.05 -7.86 -10.01
C PRO A 20 14.44 -6.49 -10.57
N ALA A 21 15.75 -6.28 -10.80
CA ALA A 21 16.24 -5.08 -11.47
C ALA A 21 16.11 -5.16 -13.01
N ASP A 22 15.99 -6.38 -13.56
CA ASP A 22 15.74 -6.58 -14.99
C ASP A 22 14.26 -6.29 -15.31
N PRO A 23 13.96 -5.37 -16.25
CA PRO A 23 12.58 -4.96 -16.54
C PRO A 23 11.73 -6.07 -17.17
N GLY A 24 12.32 -6.94 -17.98
CA GLY A 24 11.62 -8.06 -18.62
C GLY A 24 11.17 -9.09 -17.59
N GLN A 25 12.10 -9.49 -16.71
CA GLN A 25 11.83 -10.39 -15.59
C GLN A 25 10.82 -9.79 -14.63
N LEU A 26 10.98 -8.52 -14.24
CA LEU A 26 10.08 -7.84 -13.33
C LEU A 26 8.64 -7.82 -13.86
N ARG A 27 8.46 -7.44 -15.12
CA ARG A 27 7.15 -7.43 -15.78
C ARG A 27 6.53 -8.82 -15.82
N ALA A 28 7.28 -9.81 -16.31
CA ALA A 28 6.79 -11.19 -16.44
C ALA A 28 6.41 -11.80 -15.08
N ASP A 29 7.17 -11.50 -14.02
CA ASP A 29 6.86 -11.96 -12.66
C ASP A 29 5.55 -11.37 -12.15
N ILE A 30 5.34 -10.07 -12.33
CA ILE A 30 4.12 -9.40 -11.88
C ILE A 30 2.90 -9.85 -12.70
N GLU A 31 3.02 -9.96 -14.02
CA GLU A 31 1.93 -10.43 -14.90
C GLU A 31 1.50 -11.84 -14.48
N ARG A 32 2.45 -12.76 -14.28
CA ARG A 32 2.17 -14.11 -13.76
C ARG A 32 1.50 -14.11 -12.38
N LEU A 33 1.91 -13.21 -11.48
CA LEU A 33 1.31 -13.10 -10.16
C LEU A 33 -0.14 -12.59 -10.24
N ILE A 34 -0.40 -11.56 -11.05
CA ILE A 34 -1.75 -11.02 -11.30
C ILE A 34 -2.64 -12.07 -11.97
N ASP A 35 -2.14 -12.77 -12.99
CA ASP A 35 -2.89 -13.82 -13.70
C ASP A 35 -3.25 -14.98 -12.75
N ALA A 36 -2.37 -15.32 -11.80
CA ALA A 36 -2.61 -16.38 -10.82
C ALA A 36 -3.72 -16.02 -9.80
N ALA A 37 -3.91 -14.74 -9.47
CA ALA A 37 -5.03 -14.30 -8.65
C ALA A 37 -6.38 -14.40 -9.38
N GLY A 38 -6.34 -14.52 -10.72
CA GLY A 38 -7.49 -14.76 -11.57
C GLY A 38 -8.27 -13.48 -11.94
N PRO A 39 -9.20 -13.58 -12.91
CA PRO A 39 -10.00 -12.45 -13.33
C PRO A 39 -10.99 -12.05 -12.23
N VAL A 40 -10.97 -10.78 -11.83
CA VAL A 40 -11.92 -10.23 -10.87
C VAL A 40 -12.76 -9.14 -11.53
N SER A 41 -14.08 -9.25 -11.41
CA SER A 41 -15.03 -8.24 -11.89
C SER A 41 -15.85 -7.74 -10.71
N GLU A 42 -15.30 -6.76 -9.98
CA GLU A 42 -15.97 -6.09 -8.86
C GLU A 42 -15.86 -4.56 -9.03
N PRO A 43 -16.71 -3.76 -8.37
CA PRO A 43 -16.58 -2.31 -8.37
C PRO A 43 -15.24 -1.86 -7.77
N LEU A 44 -14.71 -0.74 -8.26
CA LEU A 44 -13.48 -0.15 -7.71
C LEU A 44 -13.65 0.17 -6.23
N ALA A 45 -12.86 -0.49 -5.37
CA ALA A 45 -12.82 -0.15 -3.95
C ALA A 45 -12.18 1.22 -3.76
N ALA A 46 -12.57 1.90 -2.68
CA ALA A 46 -12.06 3.25 -2.41
C ALA A 46 -10.65 3.24 -1.83
N ALA A 47 -10.26 2.13 -1.20
CA ALA A 47 -8.89 1.85 -0.78
C ALA A 47 -8.60 0.35 -0.82
N TYR A 48 -7.32 -0.01 -0.85
CA TYR A 48 -6.83 -1.36 -0.62
C TYR A 48 -5.73 -1.36 0.44
N ILE A 49 -5.57 -2.48 1.15
CA ILE A 49 -4.41 -2.74 2.01
C ILE A 49 -3.56 -3.80 1.32
N ALA A 50 -2.27 -3.52 1.14
CA ALA A 50 -1.33 -4.41 0.44
C ALA A 50 0.02 -4.52 1.18
N PRO A 51 0.71 -5.67 1.10
CA PRO A 51 2.01 -5.86 1.71
C PRO A 51 3.14 -5.18 0.90
N HIS A 52 4.32 -5.03 1.50
CA HIS A 52 5.51 -4.45 0.86
C HIS A 52 6.82 -5.20 1.11
N ALA A 53 6.78 -6.45 1.57
CA ALA A 53 7.94 -7.32 1.49
C ALA A 53 8.38 -7.59 0.03
N GLY A 54 9.52 -8.25 -0.15
CA GLY A 54 10.00 -8.61 -1.48
C GLY A 54 9.04 -9.55 -2.21
N TYR A 55 8.93 -9.41 -3.54
CA TYR A 55 7.89 -10.08 -4.35
C TYR A 55 7.93 -11.60 -4.30
N ARG A 56 9.11 -12.18 -4.07
CA ARG A 56 9.26 -13.63 -3.85
C ARG A 56 8.52 -14.14 -2.60
N TYR A 57 8.19 -13.26 -1.66
CA TYR A 57 7.49 -13.57 -0.41
C TYR A 57 6.04 -13.10 -0.43
N SER A 58 5.82 -11.80 -0.56
CA SER A 58 4.49 -11.18 -0.45
C SER A 58 3.78 -10.97 -1.79
N GLY A 59 4.47 -11.21 -2.91
CA GLY A 59 3.96 -10.98 -4.26
C GLY A 59 2.60 -11.62 -4.53
N PRO A 60 2.38 -12.91 -4.17
CA PRO A 60 1.06 -13.55 -4.34
C PRO A 60 -0.06 -12.83 -3.57
N VAL A 61 0.21 -12.37 -2.34
CA VAL A 61 -0.77 -11.63 -1.54
C VAL A 61 -1.01 -10.22 -2.10
N ALA A 62 0.04 -9.53 -2.53
CA ALA A 62 -0.10 -8.23 -3.20
C ALA A 62 -0.93 -8.36 -4.49
N ALA A 63 -0.72 -9.41 -5.26
CA ALA A 63 -1.40 -9.63 -6.54
C ALA A 63 -2.92 -9.70 -6.43
N GLU A 64 -3.46 -10.17 -5.30
CA GLU A 64 -4.91 -10.11 -5.02
C GLU A 64 -5.47 -8.69 -5.12
N VAL A 65 -4.73 -7.69 -4.62
CA VAL A 65 -5.11 -6.27 -4.75
C VAL A 65 -4.95 -5.80 -6.19
N TYR A 66 -3.82 -6.11 -6.82
CA TYR A 66 -3.48 -5.55 -8.12
C TYR A 66 -4.26 -6.17 -9.28
N ALA A 67 -4.71 -7.43 -9.17
CA ALA A 67 -5.63 -8.04 -10.13
C ALA A 67 -6.98 -7.32 -10.17
N ARG A 68 -7.50 -6.89 -9.01
CA ARG A 68 -8.72 -6.06 -8.92
C ARG A 68 -8.51 -4.68 -9.53
N LEU A 69 -7.37 -4.05 -9.27
CA LEU A 69 -7.04 -2.77 -9.90
C LEU A 69 -6.88 -2.88 -11.42
N ALA A 70 -6.34 -3.99 -11.93
CA ALA A 70 -6.17 -4.20 -13.36
C ALA A 70 -7.50 -4.15 -14.14
N ALA A 71 -8.61 -4.58 -13.53
CA ALA A 71 -9.96 -4.47 -14.09
C ALA A 71 -10.44 -3.01 -14.26
N HIS A 72 -9.73 -2.04 -13.69
CA HIS A 72 -10.01 -0.60 -13.78
C HIS A 72 -8.92 0.18 -14.50
N ARG A 73 -8.06 -0.50 -15.28
CA ARG A 73 -7.12 0.14 -16.20
C ARG A 73 -7.81 1.17 -17.07
N GLY A 74 -7.17 2.31 -17.26
CA GLY A 74 -7.70 3.42 -18.07
C GLY A 74 -8.72 4.29 -17.33
N ARG A 75 -9.38 3.77 -16.28
CA ARG A 75 -10.25 4.55 -15.38
C ARG A 75 -9.47 5.18 -14.23
N VAL A 76 -8.72 4.38 -13.47
CA VAL A 76 -7.92 4.91 -12.34
C VAL A 76 -6.78 5.76 -12.89
N LYS A 77 -6.76 7.05 -12.53
CA LYS A 77 -5.72 8.00 -12.97
C LYS A 77 -4.75 8.39 -11.88
N ARG A 78 -5.18 8.35 -10.61
CA ARG A 78 -4.35 8.74 -9.48
C ARG A 78 -4.42 7.72 -8.36
N VAL A 79 -3.26 7.40 -7.78
CA VAL A 79 -3.13 6.46 -6.66
C VAL A 79 -2.50 7.18 -5.48
N VAL A 80 -3.23 7.29 -4.38
CA VAL A 80 -2.69 7.82 -3.12
C VAL A 80 -2.01 6.67 -2.39
N LEU A 81 -0.70 6.78 -2.17
CA LEU A 81 0.10 5.75 -1.49
C LEU A 81 0.36 6.21 -0.05
N VAL A 82 -0.09 5.42 0.93
CA VAL A 82 0.13 5.70 2.36
C VAL A 82 0.81 4.50 3.02
N GLY A 83 1.85 4.75 3.81
CA GLY A 83 2.69 3.67 4.36
C GLY A 83 3.76 4.19 5.31
N PRO A 84 4.47 3.30 6.00
CA PRO A 84 5.43 3.67 7.03
C PRO A 84 6.70 4.32 6.48
N SER A 85 7.40 5.03 7.36
CA SER A 85 8.82 5.39 7.23
C SER A 85 9.65 4.51 8.17
N HIS A 86 10.37 3.54 7.62
CA HIS A 86 11.24 2.60 8.34
C HIS A 86 12.62 3.19 8.65
N HIS A 87 13.16 3.98 7.71
CA HIS A 87 14.54 4.45 7.79
C HIS A 87 14.69 5.82 8.46
N TYR A 88 13.61 6.60 8.51
CA TYR A 88 13.62 7.95 9.07
C TYR A 88 12.56 8.10 10.18
N PRO A 89 12.92 8.50 11.41
CA PRO A 89 11.94 8.77 12.45
C PRO A 89 11.03 9.94 12.07
N LEU A 90 9.75 9.66 11.88
CA LEU A 90 8.76 10.66 11.48
C LEU A 90 7.69 10.84 12.57
N ARG A 91 7.41 12.10 12.93
CA ARG A 91 6.25 12.50 13.73
C ARG A 91 5.29 13.26 12.83
N GLY A 92 4.02 12.89 12.84
CA GLY A 92 3.07 13.31 11.80
C GLY A 92 3.37 12.64 10.47
N ASP A 93 2.96 13.28 9.37
CA ASP A 93 2.98 12.68 8.03
C ASP A 93 3.70 13.62 7.06
N ALA A 94 4.25 13.08 5.97
CA ALA A 94 4.98 13.87 4.99
C ALA A 94 4.77 13.36 3.55
N ALA A 95 4.36 14.25 2.65
CA ALA A 95 4.33 13.98 1.22
C ALA A 95 5.74 13.98 0.61
N ALA A 96 5.92 13.24 -0.48
CA ALA A 96 7.18 13.18 -1.20
C ALA A 96 7.35 14.37 -2.18
N PRO A 97 8.37 15.24 -2.04
CA PRO A 97 8.56 16.41 -2.91
C PRO A 97 9.42 16.06 -4.14
N TYR A 98 8.94 15.12 -4.95
CA TYR A 98 9.56 14.70 -6.22
C TYR A 98 8.61 14.95 -7.38
N ALA A 99 9.12 15.09 -8.60
CA ALA A 99 8.30 15.11 -9.81
C ALA A 99 7.94 13.70 -10.27
N ARG A 100 8.87 12.75 -10.08
CA ARG A 100 8.73 11.36 -10.56
C ARG A 100 9.49 10.40 -9.64
N TRP A 101 9.06 9.14 -9.63
CA TRP A 101 9.77 8.03 -9.02
C TRP A 101 10.17 7.04 -10.11
N GLU A 102 11.43 6.62 -10.11
CA GLU A 102 11.95 5.65 -11.05
C GLU A 102 11.68 4.22 -10.56
N THR A 103 11.37 3.32 -11.50
CA THR A 103 11.45 1.86 -11.32
C THR A 103 12.15 1.27 -12.54
N PRO A 104 12.53 -0.03 -12.53
CA PRO A 104 13.03 -0.68 -13.74
C PRO A 104 12.05 -0.64 -14.92
N LEU A 105 10.73 -0.52 -14.67
CA LEU A 105 9.71 -0.42 -15.73
C LEU A 105 9.53 1.01 -16.28
N GLY A 106 10.32 1.96 -15.78
CA GLY A 106 10.25 3.38 -16.14
C GLY A 106 9.72 4.25 -15.00
N GLU A 107 9.63 5.55 -15.26
CA GLU A 107 9.24 6.55 -14.26
C GLU A 107 7.72 6.62 -14.07
N VAL A 108 7.30 6.89 -12.83
CA VAL A 108 5.91 7.18 -12.44
C VAL A 108 5.81 8.63 -11.99
N ALA A 109 4.84 9.37 -12.51
CA ALA A 109 4.64 10.78 -12.16
C ALA A 109 4.12 10.93 -10.73
N VAL A 110 4.63 11.93 -10.00
CA VAL A 110 4.19 12.27 -8.65
C VAL A 110 3.28 13.51 -8.71
N ALA A 111 2.04 13.32 -8.28
CA ALA A 111 1.11 14.41 -8.04
C ALA A 111 1.41 15.05 -6.68
N ALA A 112 1.87 16.31 -6.72
CA ALA A 112 2.07 17.12 -5.53
C ALA A 112 0.74 17.35 -4.80
N THR A 113 0.78 17.33 -3.46
CA THR A 113 -0.37 17.61 -2.60
C THR A 113 -0.12 18.85 -1.76
N SER A 114 -1.18 19.58 -1.46
CA SER A 114 -1.19 20.71 -0.53
C SER A 114 -1.71 20.34 0.87
N VAL A 115 -2.24 19.12 1.02
CA VAL A 115 -2.95 18.66 2.23
C VAL A 115 -1.99 18.42 3.41
N VAL A 116 -0.73 18.08 3.13
CA VAL A 116 0.30 17.80 4.14
C VAL A 116 1.63 18.41 3.71
N GLY A 117 2.47 18.75 4.70
CA GLY A 117 3.85 19.18 4.44
C GLY A 117 4.65 18.12 3.69
N SER A 118 5.72 18.53 3.02
CA SER A 118 6.57 17.62 2.25
C SER A 118 8.00 17.55 2.79
N SER A 119 8.62 16.38 2.65
CA SER A 119 10.01 16.14 3.03
C SER A 119 10.58 14.99 2.22
N ARG A 120 11.86 15.08 1.82
CA ARG A 120 12.55 13.99 1.10
C ARG A 120 12.97 12.84 2.03
N LEU A 121 13.32 13.19 3.28
CA LEU A 121 13.99 12.28 4.20
C LEU A 121 13.22 10.98 4.49
N PRO A 122 11.88 11.00 4.68
CA PRO A 122 11.10 9.78 4.92
C PRO A 122 10.93 8.89 3.68
N HIS A 123 11.32 9.37 2.50
CA HIS A 123 11.04 8.70 1.22
C HIS A 123 12.30 8.21 0.52
N GLU A 124 13.44 8.89 0.70
CA GLU A 124 14.65 8.71 -0.12
C GLU A 124 15.18 7.27 -0.14
N ALA A 125 15.28 6.62 1.03
CA ALA A 125 15.69 5.22 1.15
C ALA A 125 14.53 4.26 1.44
N GLU A 126 13.29 4.78 1.46
CA GLU A 126 12.12 4.03 1.92
C GLU A 126 11.57 3.10 0.84
N HIS A 127 11.20 1.88 1.22
CA HIS A 127 10.74 0.86 0.29
C HIS A 127 9.23 0.64 0.33
N SER A 128 8.57 0.96 1.44
CA SER A 128 7.16 0.61 1.68
C SER A 128 6.24 1.05 0.53
N LEU A 129 6.40 2.28 0.07
CA LEU A 129 5.64 2.83 -1.06
C LEU A 129 6.23 2.41 -2.41
N GLU A 130 7.57 2.35 -2.54
CA GLU A 130 8.25 2.01 -3.80
C GLU A 130 7.85 0.63 -4.33
N VAL A 131 7.75 -0.35 -3.44
CA VAL A 131 7.41 -1.75 -3.78
C VAL A 131 6.02 -1.88 -4.41
N GLN A 132 5.15 -0.88 -4.25
CA GLN A 132 3.83 -0.84 -4.89
C GLN A 132 3.90 -0.42 -6.37
N LEU A 133 4.93 0.34 -6.78
CA LEU A 133 4.96 1.01 -8.10
C LEU A 133 5.02 0.04 -9.28
N PRO A 134 5.89 -0.99 -9.30
CA PRO A 134 5.92 -1.91 -10.44
C PRO A 134 4.58 -2.62 -10.64
N PHE A 135 3.93 -3.05 -9.56
CA PHE A 135 2.58 -3.63 -9.62
C PHE A 135 1.57 -2.66 -10.23
N LEU A 136 1.59 -1.39 -9.82
CA LEU A 136 0.71 -0.36 -10.37
C LEU A 136 0.96 -0.12 -11.87
N GLN A 137 2.22 -0.03 -12.30
CA GLN A 137 2.59 0.16 -13.71
C GLN A 137 2.10 -1.02 -14.56
N VAL A 138 2.22 -2.25 -14.05
CA VAL A 138 1.74 -3.45 -14.75
C VAL A 138 0.23 -3.57 -14.71
N ALA A 139 -0.46 -3.20 -13.62
CA ALA A 139 -1.91 -3.33 -13.50
C ALA A 139 -2.68 -2.22 -14.26
N LEU A 140 -2.29 -0.96 -14.06
CA LEU A 140 -3.02 0.22 -14.52
C LEU A 140 -2.41 0.90 -15.75
N GLY A 141 -1.15 0.58 -16.08
CA GLY A 141 -0.42 1.19 -17.20
C GLY A 141 0.42 2.40 -16.79
N PRO A 142 1.13 3.02 -17.76
CA PRO A 142 2.13 4.05 -17.49
C PRO A 142 1.57 5.44 -17.16
N ASP A 143 0.31 5.72 -17.50
CA ASP A 143 -0.28 7.07 -17.41
C ASP A 143 -0.82 7.42 -16.00
N ILE A 144 -0.53 6.60 -14.99
CA ILE A 144 -0.96 6.87 -13.62
C ILE A 144 -0.06 7.92 -12.95
N GLU A 145 -0.66 8.71 -12.08
CA GLU A 145 0.05 9.54 -11.12
C GLU A 145 -0.05 8.93 -9.72
N ILE A 146 1.00 9.09 -8.92
CA ILE A 146 1.00 8.70 -7.50
C ILE A 146 1.06 9.93 -6.59
N THR A 147 0.43 9.84 -5.41
CA THR A 147 0.63 10.80 -4.32
C THR A 147 1.20 10.05 -3.12
N PRO A 148 2.54 9.95 -2.97
CA PRO A 148 3.17 9.21 -1.88
C PRO A 148 3.22 10.04 -0.60
N VAL A 149 2.67 9.48 0.48
CA VAL A 149 2.65 10.09 1.81
C VAL A 149 3.17 9.09 2.83
N ALA A 150 4.30 9.42 3.45
CA ALA A 150 4.86 8.65 4.54
C ALA A 150 4.09 8.99 5.82
N PHE A 151 3.60 7.97 6.50
CA PHE A 151 2.91 8.08 7.78
C PHE A 151 3.89 7.79 8.91
N GLY A 152 4.01 8.76 9.81
CA GLY A 152 4.81 8.64 11.03
C GLY A 152 3.94 8.43 12.25
N MET A 153 4.52 8.66 13.44
CA MET A 153 3.78 8.59 14.69
C MET A 153 2.70 9.68 14.73
N GLY A 154 1.44 9.26 14.87
CA GLY A 154 0.28 10.15 14.87
C GLY A 154 -0.98 9.51 15.47
N GLN A 155 -2.06 10.29 15.54
CA GLN A 155 -3.36 9.85 16.04
C GLN A 155 -4.30 9.48 14.88
N SER A 156 -5.10 8.43 15.04
CA SER A 156 -5.99 7.94 13.98
C SER A 156 -6.98 8.98 13.44
N PRO A 157 -7.60 9.86 14.26
CA PRO A 157 -8.53 10.87 13.73
C PRO A 157 -7.87 11.90 12.81
N ASP A 158 -6.61 12.28 13.08
CA ASP A 158 -5.86 13.19 12.21
C ASP A 158 -5.51 12.52 10.89
N GLY A 159 -4.98 11.29 10.96
CA GLY A 159 -4.68 10.49 9.77
C GLY A 159 -5.92 10.19 8.92
N ALA A 160 -7.08 9.95 9.53
CA ALA A 160 -8.33 9.72 8.81
C ALA A 160 -8.79 10.97 8.04
N ARG A 161 -8.66 12.16 8.63
CA ARG A 161 -8.91 13.43 7.95
C ARG A 161 -7.93 13.67 6.81
N LEU A 162 -6.66 13.34 7.01
CA LEU A 162 -5.64 13.41 5.97
C LEU A 162 -5.99 12.52 4.77
N ILE A 163 -6.35 11.25 5.00
CA ILE A 163 -6.76 10.34 3.92
C ILE A 163 -8.01 10.86 3.19
N ALA A 164 -8.99 11.39 3.91
CA ALA A 164 -10.17 11.99 3.29
C ALA A 164 -9.81 13.13 2.35
N ALA A 165 -8.98 14.07 2.82
CA ALA A 165 -8.57 15.24 2.05
C ALA A 165 -7.65 14.88 0.86
N LEU A 166 -6.74 13.92 1.02
CA LEU A 166 -5.92 13.40 -0.10
C LEU A 166 -6.79 12.78 -1.18
N ARG A 167 -7.81 12.00 -0.80
CA ARG A 167 -8.72 11.38 -1.76
C ARG A 167 -9.60 12.42 -2.46
N GLU A 168 -10.04 13.44 -1.74
CA GLU A 168 -10.78 14.56 -2.31
C GLU A 168 -9.93 15.33 -3.33
N GLU A 169 -8.69 15.68 -2.99
CA GLU A 169 -7.74 16.33 -3.91
C GLU A 169 -7.39 15.45 -5.12
N ALA A 170 -7.41 14.12 -4.95
CA ALA A 170 -7.14 13.16 -6.01
C ALA A 170 -8.31 12.90 -6.96
N GLY A 171 -9.55 13.21 -6.56
CA GLY A 171 -10.75 13.03 -7.37
C GLY A 171 -11.39 11.64 -7.27
N GLU A 172 -12.54 11.45 -7.93
CA GLU A 172 -13.36 10.24 -7.79
C GLU A 172 -12.75 8.99 -8.42
N ASP A 173 -11.99 9.15 -9.50
CA ASP A 173 -11.24 8.06 -10.17
C ASP A 173 -9.84 7.85 -9.56
N SER A 174 -9.76 8.00 -8.24
CA SER A 174 -8.58 7.71 -7.43
C SER A 174 -8.82 6.58 -6.45
N VAL A 175 -7.72 5.92 -6.08
CA VAL A 175 -7.71 4.84 -5.08
C VAL A 175 -6.58 5.07 -4.08
N VAL A 176 -6.82 4.69 -2.82
CA VAL A 176 -5.79 4.69 -1.78
C VAL A 176 -5.18 3.30 -1.66
N ILE A 177 -3.85 3.18 -1.60
CA ILE A 177 -3.16 1.95 -1.21
C ILE A 177 -2.49 2.19 0.14
N CYS A 178 -2.99 1.49 1.16
CA CYS A 178 -2.37 1.40 2.47
C CYS A 178 -1.35 0.27 2.47
N SER A 179 -0.07 0.63 2.46
CA SER A 179 1.03 -0.32 2.40
C SER A 179 1.48 -0.75 3.79
N THR A 180 1.32 -2.03 4.13
CA THR A 180 1.75 -2.60 5.42
C THR A 180 1.93 -4.12 5.35
N ASP A 181 3.00 -4.61 5.95
CA ASP A 181 3.12 -6.00 6.41
C ASP A 181 2.56 -6.12 7.85
N LEU A 182 2.31 -7.34 8.33
CA LEU A 182 1.80 -7.63 9.67
C LEU A 182 2.93 -8.00 10.66
N SER A 183 2.78 -9.09 11.42
CA SER A 183 3.74 -9.50 12.44
C SER A 183 5.11 -9.83 11.81
N HIS A 184 6.18 -9.65 12.58
CA HIS A 184 7.56 -9.83 12.09
C HIS A 184 8.36 -10.77 12.99
N PHE A 185 9.03 -11.71 12.36
CA PHE A 185 10.09 -12.55 12.94
C PHE A 185 9.64 -13.45 14.10
N HIS A 186 8.38 -13.89 14.06
CA HIS A 186 7.86 -14.96 14.91
C HIS A 186 7.92 -16.32 14.20
N ASP A 187 7.78 -17.42 14.95
CA ASP A 187 7.44 -18.70 14.36
C ASP A 187 6.04 -18.66 13.71
N GLN A 188 5.79 -19.58 12.76
CA GLN A 188 4.58 -19.65 11.96
C GLN A 188 3.30 -19.60 12.82
N ALA A 189 3.19 -20.47 13.82
CA ALA A 189 1.99 -20.59 14.63
C ALA A 189 1.73 -19.32 15.45
N THR A 190 2.79 -18.70 15.98
CA THR A 190 2.68 -17.42 16.68
C THR A 190 2.28 -16.29 15.73
N ALA A 191 2.88 -16.21 14.54
CA ALA A 191 2.56 -15.22 13.51
C ALA A 191 1.10 -15.34 13.07
N GLU A 192 0.64 -16.53 12.68
CA GLU A 192 -0.74 -16.80 12.26
C GLU A 192 -1.76 -16.36 13.31
N ARG A 193 -1.49 -16.59 14.60
CA ARG A 193 -2.38 -16.14 15.67
C ARG A 193 -2.44 -14.62 15.79
N ILE A 194 -1.30 -13.93 15.74
CA ILE A 194 -1.23 -12.46 15.81
C ILE A 194 -1.88 -11.84 14.57
N ASP A 195 -1.60 -12.40 13.40
CA ASP A 195 -2.06 -11.91 12.11
C ASP A 195 -3.56 -12.15 11.94
N ALA A 196 -4.09 -13.29 12.38
CA ALA A 196 -5.53 -13.54 12.40
C ALA A 196 -6.28 -12.58 13.34
N ALA A 197 -5.72 -12.28 14.52
CA ALA A 197 -6.30 -11.27 15.42
C ALA A 197 -6.26 -9.87 14.80
N THR A 198 -5.15 -9.53 14.12
CA THR A 198 -5.01 -8.25 13.41
C THR A 198 -5.97 -8.13 12.24
N ALA A 199 -6.14 -9.20 11.46
CA ALA A 199 -7.10 -9.29 10.37
C ALA A 199 -8.55 -9.14 10.87
N GLU A 200 -8.89 -9.72 12.02
CA GLU A 200 -10.20 -9.49 12.64
C GLU A 200 -10.37 -8.04 13.10
N ALA A 201 -9.35 -7.43 13.71
CA ALA A 201 -9.41 -6.01 14.05
C ALA A 201 -9.59 -5.11 12.81
N ILE A 202 -8.98 -5.48 11.68
CA ILE A 202 -9.21 -4.83 10.37
C ILE A 202 -10.67 -5.00 9.95
N ARG A 203 -11.17 -6.24 9.77
CA ARG A 203 -12.55 -6.53 9.33
C ARG A 203 -13.60 -5.85 10.20
N SER A 204 -13.38 -5.82 11.50
CA SER A 204 -14.27 -5.23 12.49
C SER A 204 -14.12 -3.71 12.68
N LEU A 205 -13.23 -3.04 11.93
CA LEU A 205 -12.94 -1.60 12.08
C LEU A 205 -12.55 -1.20 13.51
N ARG A 206 -11.68 -1.99 14.16
CA ARG A 206 -11.19 -1.76 15.53
C ARG A 206 -9.70 -1.34 15.54
N PRO A 207 -9.35 -0.16 15.00
CA PRO A 207 -7.95 0.25 14.84
C PRO A 207 -7.17 0.35 16.16
N ARG A 208 -7.85 0.58 17.28
CA ARG A 208 -7.22 0.67 18.61
C ARG A 208 -6.62 -0.67 19.08
N GLU A 209 -7.10 -1.79 18.56
CA GLU A 209 -6.61 -3.14 18.91
C GLU A 209 -5.34 -3.55 18.15
N ILE A 210 -5.01 -2.83 17.06
CA ILE A 210 -3.83 -3.12 16.24
C ILE A 210 -2.61 -2.42 16.85
N ALA A 211 -1.83 -3.08 17.70
CA ALA A 211 -0.66 -2.49 18.34
C ALA A 211 0.51 -2.24 17.35
N PRO A 212 1.48 -1.37 17.68
CA PRO A 212 2.60 -1.06 16.78
C PRO A 212 3.42 -2.27 16.31
N GLN A 213 3.53 -3.32 17.12
CA GLN A 213 4.23 -4.55 16.76
C GLN A 213 3.42 -5.50 15.87
N HIS A 214 2.12 -5.23 15.65
CA HIS A 214 1.26 -6.08 14.81
C HIS A 214 1.36 -5.73 13.32
N ALA A 215 1.80 -4.53 12.97
CA ALA A 215 1.95 -4.10 11.58
C ALA A 215 3.00 -3.00 11.45
N CYS A 216 3.92 -3.09 10.49
CA CYS A 216 4.96 -2.06 10.29
C CYS A 216 4.35 -0.70 9.87
N GLY A 217 3.25 -0.73 9.12
CA GLY A 217 2.47 0.42 8.69
C GLY A 217 1.35 0.83 9.64
N VAL A 218 1.45 0.51 10.95
CA VAL A 218 0.36 0.66 11.94
C VAL A 218 -0.37 2.00 11.88
N PHE A 219 0.33 3.11 11.69
CA PHE A 219 -0.29 4.45 11.70
C PHE A 219 -1.13 4.70 10.43
N ALA A 220 -0.59 4.35 9.26
CA ALA A 220 -1.34 4.40 7.99
C ALA A 220 -2.53 3.43 8.02
N LEU A 221 -2.35 2.23 8.55
CA LEU A 221 -3.40 1.23 8.68
C LEU A 221 -4.53 1.73 9.58
N ARG A 222 -4.21 2.18 10.79
CA ARG A 222 -5.21 2.73 11.73
C ARG A 222 -5.95 3.94 11.16
N ALA A 223 -5.25 4.83 10.47
CA ALA A 223 -5.84 5.98 9.78
C ALA A 223 -6.81 5.54 8.68
N THR A 224 -6.41 4.55 7.87
CA THR A 224 -7.23 3.99 6.78
C THR A 224 -8.52 3.37 7.33
N LEU A 225 -8.44 2.61 8.43
CA LEU A 225 -9.61 2.02 9.08
C LEU A 225 -10.53 3.08 9.70
N ALA A 226 -9.97 4.08 10.38
CA ALA A 226 -10.76 5.17 10.94
C ALA A 226 -11.47 5.99 9.86
N TRP A 227 -10.81 6.23 8.72
CA TRP A 227 -11.43 6.85 7.54
C TRP A 227 -12.53 5.97 6.94
N ALA A 228 -12.30 4.66 6.83
CA ALA A 228 -13.29 3.73 6.32
C ALA A 228 -14.57 3.75 7.18
N ASP A 229 -14.42 3.68 8.50
CA ASP A 229 -15.53 3.73 9.45
C ASP A 229 -16.32 5.03 9.36
N ALA A 230 -15.62 6.18 9.41
CA ALA A 230 -16.21 7.51 9.33
C ALA A 230 -16.98 7.77 8.02
N THR A 231 -16.72 6.98 6.98
CA THR A 231 -17.34 7.13 5.66
C THR A 231 -18.24 5.96 5.27
N GLY A 232 -18.57 5.09 6.24
CA GLY A 232 -19.49 3.96 6.03
C GLY A 232 -18.96 2.87 5.11
N ARG A 233 -17.63 2.78 4.93
CA ARG A 233 -16.97 1.72 4.16
C ARG A 233 -16.63 0.53 5.04
N ARG A 234 -16.47 -0.64 4.44
CA ARG A 234 -16.19 -1.90 5.12
C ARG A 234 -14.99 -2.61 4.52
N PRO A 235 -14.08 -3.16 5.34
CA PRO A 235 -12.98 -3.98 4.86
C PRO A 235 -13.45 -5.39 4.50
N ARG A 236 -13.08 -5.86 3.32
CA ARG A 236 -13.22 -7.25 2.89
C ARG A 236 -11.83 -7.85 2.72
N GLN A 237 -11.58 -8.97 3.40
CA GLN A 237 -10.31 -9.69 3.29
C GLN A 237 -10.25 -10.38 1.93
N LEU A 238 -9.13 -10.17 1.22
CA LEU A 238 -8.83 -10.81 -0.06
C LEU A 238 -7.87 -11.98 0.15
N ALA A 239 -6.82 -11.77 0.94
CA ALA A 239 -5.88 -12.80 1.35
C ALA A 239 -5.23 -12.46 2.69
N LEU A 240 -4.73 -13.50 3.35
CA LEU A 240 -3.89 -13.43 4.54
C LEU A 240 -2.91 -14.60 4.46
N ALA A 241 -1.62 -14.31 4.45
CA ALA A 241 -0.57 -15.34 4.38
C ALA A 241 0.67 -14.87 5.13
N THR A 242 1.70 -15.70 5.14
CA THR A 242 3.01 -15.47 5.74
C THR A 242 4.11 -15.74 4.72
N SER A 243 5.35 -15.37 5.06
CA SER A 243 6.50 -15.74 4.23
C SER A 243 6.71 -17.25 4.09
N ALA A 244 6.22 -18.08 5.01
CA ALA A 244 6.36 -19.55 4.89
C ALA A 244 5.42 -20.17 3.85
N ASP A 245 4.36 -19.47 3.44
CA ASP A 245 3.46 -19.91 2.38
C ASP A 245 4.10 -19.81 0.97
N THR A 246 5.33 -19.29 0.89
CA THR A 246 6.09 -19.15 -0.36
C THR A 246 7.49 -19.78 -0.22
N VAL A 247 8.51 -18.97 0.03
CA VAL A 247 9.93 -19.38 0.04
C VAL A 247 10.62 -19.08 1.38
N GLY A 248 9.88 -18.59 2.36
CA GLY A 248 10.34 -18.36 3.72
C GLY A 248 10.36 -19.63 4.56
N ARG A 249 11.04 -19.56 5.72
CA ARG A 249 11.10 -20.68 6.67
C ARG A 249 10.10 -20.46 7.80
N PRO A 250 9.47 -21.53 8.33
CA PRO A 250 8.41 -21.41 9.33
C PRO A 250 8.90 -21.02 10.73
N ASP A 251 10.20 -21.02 10.99
CA ASP A 251 10.80 -20.62 12.27
C ASP A 251 10.92 -19.11 12.44
N ARG A 252 10.80 -18.33 11.35
CA ARG A 252 10.91 -16.87 11.38
C ARG A 252 10.22 -16.24 10.18
N VAL A 253 8.97 -15.82 10.36
CA VAL A 253 8.11 -15.33 9.27
C VAL A 253 7.69 -13.88 9.39
N VAL A 254 7.20 -13.33 8.28
CA VAL A 254 6.49 -12.05 8.22
C VAL A 254 5.08 -12.31 7.69
N GLY A 255 4.07 -11.69 8.30
CA GLY A 255 2.67 -11.77 7.87
C GLY A 255 2.30 -10.75 6.80
N TYR A 256 1.37 -11.10 5.91
CA TYR A 256 0.97 -10.32 4.73
C TYR A 256 -0.56 -10.21 4.63
N PRO A 257 -1.12 -9.00 4.69
CA PRO A 257 -2.55 -8.78 4.53
C PRO A 257 -2.89 -8.27 3.12
N ALA A 258 -4.01 -8.72 2.55
CA ALA A 258 -4.65 -8.08 1.40
C ALA A 258 -6.12 -7.82 1.70
N PHE A 259 -6.56 -6.56 1.59
CA PHE A 259 -7.95 -6.15 1.84
C PHE A 259 -8.44 -5.14 0.81
N ALA A 260 -9.73 -5.20 0.48
CA ALA A 260 -10.46 -4.14 -0.21
C ALA A 260 -11.29 -3.33 0.81
N ILE A 261 -11.35 -2.00 0.66
CA ILE A 261 -12.17 -1.09 1.48
C ILE A 261 -13.25 -0.48 0.59
N GLU A 262 -14.45 -1.01 0.70
CA GLU A 262 -15.55 -0.74 -0.22
C GLU A 262 -16.81 -0.26 0.51
N ARG A 263 -17.75 0.35 -0.21
CA ARG A 263 -19.08 0.58 0.38
C ARG A 263 -19.78 -0.77 0.49
N PRO A 264 -20.48 -1.06 1.60
CA PRO A 264 -21.33 -2.24 1.65
C PRO A 264 -22.34 -2.16 0.50
N ILE A 265 -22.47 -3.27 -0.23
CA ILE A 265 -23.56 -3.44 -1.17
C ILE A 265 -24.81 -3.44 -0.31
N LEU A 266 -25.67 -2.43 -0.44
CA LEU A 266 -26.98 -2.47 0.17
C LEU A 266 -27.69 -3.66 -0.48
N ALA A 267 -28.03 -4.68 0.31
CA ALA A 267 -28.97 -5.68 -0.14
C ALA A 267 -30.29 -4.95 -0.36
N GLU A 268 -30.79 -4.99 -1.60
CA GLU A 268 -32.16 -4.55 -1.94
C GLU A 268 -33.20 -5.40 -1.18
#